data_AF-A0A379SUF5-F1
#
_entry.id   AF-A0A379SUF5-F1
#
_cell.length_a   1.000
_cell.length_b   1.000
_cell.length_c   1.000
_cell.angle_alpha   90.00
_cell.angle_beta   90.00
_cell.angle_gamma   90.00
#
_symmetry.space_group_name_H-M   'P 1'
#
loop_
_entity.id
_entity.type
_entity.pdbx_description
1 polymer ?
#
loop_
_entity_poly.entity_id
_entity_poly.type
_entity_poly.pdbx_seq_one_letter_code
_entity_poly.pdbx_strand_id
1 'polypeptide(L)'
;MTRAAPDVEEILSERDLSQWAQAISHVAGHYRVACSPGSIQANAPWFRGKSRTTALTHLSRQAGLSFHAPGIDKAAFSQWRLPLVVELRDGQLLVIEHANGEDAVDVFMIEEEGQRNRLTFSELLPQIIYVAALRPLSALKDSRVDRYISRFKPDWMRELVLQDIRPYLPVMVAAFLINVLSLAGIVFSMQVYDRVIPAQSYPTLYVLSFGVLVAVLFGFLLREARTHIMDVLGKRADMRISDRVFGHALRLRNSAIPRSTGSFISQLRELEQIREMITSSTLATIVDLPFFFLFMIVLAVIAPPLAWIAPVSALLMILPGVALQKNWLSSPTRPPTKRRYVMRS
;
A
#
# COMPACT_ATOMS: atom_id res chain seq x y z
N MET A 1 -36.84 28.68 30.94
CA MET A 1 -36.46 30.08 30.67
C MET A 1 -35.07 30.30 31.24
N THR A 2 -34.08 30.67 30.42
CA THR A 2 -33.12 31.77 30.66
C THR A 2 -32.11 31.81 29.50
N ARG A 3 -32.31 32.81 28.62
CA ARG A 3 -31.40 33.42 27.63
C ARG A 3 -30.49 32.52 26.77
N ALA A 4 -31.01 32.14 25.60
CA ALA A 4 -30.21 32.25 24.38
C ALA A 4 -30.03 33.75 24.09
N ALA A 5 -28.81 34.25 24.22
CA ALA A 5 -28.40 35.56 23.72
C ALA A 5 -27.48 35.32 22.51
N PRO A 6 -27.50 36.22 21.51
CA PRO A 6 -27.17 35.90 20.13
C PRO A 6 -25.68 35.59 19.97
N ASP A 7 -25.37 34.54 19.20
CA ASP A 7 -24.04 34.29 18.66
C ASP A 7 -23.63 35.53 17.83
N VAL A 8 -22.91 36.45 18.46
CA VAL A 8 -22.09 37.40 17.72
C VAL A 8 -21.01 36.54 17.07
N GLU A 9 -21.24 36.13 15.83
CA GLU A 9 -20.28 35.37 15.03
C GLU A 9 -19.03 36.23 14.82
N GLU A 10 -18.12 36.16 15.78
CA GLU A 10 -16.87 36.88 15.78
C GLU A 10 -16.04 36.42 14.59
N ILE A 11 -15.61 37.40 13.78
CA ILE A 11 -14.75 37.16 12.63
C ILE A 11 -13.31 37.12 13.14
N LEU A 12 -12.65 35.98 12.98
CA LEU A 12 -11.27 35.80 13.41
C LEU A 12 -10.31 36.65 12.58
N SER A 13 -9.35 37.29 13.25
CA SER A 13 -8.24 37.95 12.59
C SER A 13 -7.24 36.93 12.01
N GLU A 14 -6.32 37.40 11.17
CA GLU A 14 -5.30 36.53 10.56
C GLU A 14 -4.34 35.95 11.61
N ARG A 15 -4.06 36.71 12.67
CA ARG A 15 -3.23 36.25 13.80
C ARG A 15 -3.95 35.12 14.54
N ASP A 16 -5.24 35.29 14.84
CA ASP A 16 -6.02 34.29 15.57
C ASP A 16 -6.12 32.99 14.77
N LEU A 17 -6.36 33.08 13.46
CA LEU A 17 -6.40 31.91 12.57
C LEU A 17 -5.08 31.14 12.57
N SER A 18 -3.94 31.83 12.63
CA SER A 18 -2.61 31.21 12.72
C SER A 18 -2.40 30.50 14.06
N GLN A 19 -2.77 31.15 15.16
CA GLN A 19 -2.68 30.53 16.50
C GLN A 19 -3.59 29.29 16.60
N TRP A 20 -4.81 29.38 16.08
CA TRP A 20 -5.75 28.25 16.02
C TRP A 20 -5.21 27.11 15.16
N ALA A 21 -4.58 27.41 14.01
CA ALA A 21 -3.93 26.40 13.18
C ALA A 21 -2.80 25.67 13.92
N GLN A 22 -2.02 26.38 14.74
CA GLN A 22 -0.98 25.80 15.58
C GLN A 22 -1.57 24.93 16.70
N ALA A 23 -2.62 25.40 17.38
CA ALA A 23 -3.34 24.62 18.41
C ALA A 23 -3.94 23.32 17.83
N ILE A 24 -4.61 23.41 16.67
CA ILE A 24 -5.18 22.26 15.97
C ILE A 24 -4.08 21.26 15.58
N SER A 25 -2.93 21.75 15.10
CA SER A 25 -1.78 20.90 14.75
C SER A 25 -1.21 20.18 15.98
N HIS A 26 -1.11 20.88 17.12
CA HIS A 26 -0.67 20.31 18.39
C HIS A 26 -1.60 19.20 18.87
N VAL A 27 -2.93 19.45 18.85
CA VAL A 27 -3.92 18.45 19.24
C VAL A 27 -3.96 17.26 18.27
N ALA A 28 -3.78 17.49 16.97
CA ALA A 28 -3.63 16.39 16.00
C ALA A 28 -2.41 15.52 16.32
N GLY A 29 -1.29 16.14 16.72
CA GLY A 29 -0.10 15.45 17.21
C GLY A 29 -0.37 14.60 18.46
N HIS A 30 -1.13 15.13 19.43
CA HIS A 30 -1.55 14.39 20.62
C HIS A 30 -2.32 13.10 20.28
N TYR A 31 -3.26 13.15 19.33
CA TYR A 31 -4.00 11.98 18.84
C TYR A 31 -3.23 11.12 17.83
N ARG A 32 -1.99 11.48 17.48
CA ARG A 32 -1.18 10.84 16.42
C ARG A 32 -1.88 10.85 15.05
N VAL A 33 -2.69 11.87 14.78
CA VAL A 33 -3.29 12.09 13.46
C VAL A 33 -2.24 12.72 12.57
N ALA A 34 -1.91 12.05 11.46
CA ALA A 34 -0.92 12.54 10.51
C ALA A 34 -1.43 13.81 9.81
N CYS A 35 -0.93 14.96 10.24
CA CYS A 35 -1.15 16.24 9.58
C CYS A 35 0.18 16.97 9.37
N SER A 36 0.25 17.86 8.37
CA SER A 36 1.40 18.73 8.17
C SER A 36 1.08 20.09 8.80
N PRO A 37 1.76 20.49 9.90
CA PRO A 37 1.50 21.77 10.57
C PRO A 37 1.63 22.96 9.62
N GLY A 38 2.64 22.94 8.75
CA GLY A 38 2.86 23.98 7.74
C GLY A 38 1.72 24.07 6.71
N SER A 39 1.07 22.96 6.37
CA SER A 39 -0.10 23.00 5.47
C SER A 39 -1.33 23.61 6.13
N ILE A 40 -1.54 23.37 7.43
CA ILE A 40 -2.68 23.95 8.16
C ILE A 40 -2.45 25.45 8.34
N GLN A 41 -1.23 25.88 8.70
CA GLN A 41 -0.87 27.29 8.80
C GLN A 41 -0.99 28.02 7.44
N ALA A 42 -0.52 27.42 6.35
CA ALA A 42 -0.64 28.02 5.02
C ALA A 42 -2.10 28.15 4.54
N ASN A 43 -2.99 27.28 5.02
CA ASN A 43 -4.41 27.31 4.68
C ASN A 43 -5.22 28.24 5.58
N ALA A 44 -4.71 28.65 6.75
CA ALA A 44 -5.42 29.48 7.72
C ALA A 44 -5.90 30.83 7.14
N PRO A 45 -5.10 31.59 6.37
CA PRO A 45 -5.54 32.86 5.80
C PRO A 45 -6.76 32.76 4.86
N TRP A 46 -7.01 31.60 4.24
CA TRP A 46 -8.15 31.39 3.33
C TRP A 46 -9.51 31.39 4.03
N PHE A 47 -9.54 31.32 5.36
CA PHE A 47 -10.75 31.38 6.17
C PHE A 47 -10.99 32.76 6.80
N ARG A 48 -10.19 33.76 6.42
CA ARG A 48 -10.38 35.16 6.84
C ARG A 48 -11.77 35.66 6.45
N GLY A 49 -12.43 36.36 7.35
CA GLY A 49 -13.77 36.91 7.11
C GLY A 49 -14.93 35.93 7.29
N LYS A 50 -14.66 34.64 7.59
CA LYS A 50 -15.69 33.67 7.94
C LYS A 50 -15.97 33.69 9.44
N SER A 51 -17.15 33.21 9.83
CA SER A 51 -17.47 33.03 11.24
C SER A 51 -16.49 32.07 11.92
N ARG A 52 -16.13 32.35 13.17
CA ARG A 52 -15.21 31.51 14.00
C ARG A 52 -15.57 30.03 13.89
N THR A 53 -16.83 29.67 14.10
CA THR A 53 -17.32 28.28 14.05
C THR A 53 -17.04 27.62 12.70
N THR A 54 -17.34 28.32 11.60
CA THR A 54 -17.10 27.84 10.24
C THR A 54 -15.60 27.69 9.96
N ALA A 55 -14.80 28.71 10.28
CA ALA A 55 -13.36 28.70 10.07
C ALA A 55 -12.68 27.55 10.82
N LEU A 56 -12.96 27.41 12.12
CA LEU A 56 -12.38 26.37 12.97
C LEU A 56 -12.85 24.97 12.59
N THR A 57 -14.12 24.81 12.17
CA THR A 57 -14.62 23.52 11.67
C THR A 57 -13.85 23.09 10.43
N HIS A 58 -13.65 23.98 9.47
CA HIS A 58 -12.91 23.65 8.25
C HIS A 58 -11.43 23.38 8.51
N LEU A 59 -10.77 24.21 9.34
CA LEU A 59 -9.37 24.00 9.73
C LEU A 59 -9.17 22.67 10.47
N SER A 60 -10.06 22.35 11.41
CA SER A 60 -10.00 21.08 12.14
C SER A 60 -10.19 19.90 11.20
N ARG A 61 -11.14 19.99 10.26
CA ARG A 61 -11.37 18.93 9.27
C ARG A 61 -10.17 18.70 8.35
N GLN A 62 -9.44 19.75 7.97
CA GLN A 62 -8.20 19.62 7.21
C GLN A 62 -7.12 18.86 8.00
N ALA A 63 -7.09 19.02 9.32
CA ALA A 63 -6.22 18.26 10.22
C ALA A 63 -6.70 16.83 10.52
N GLY A 64 -7.87 16.41 10.01
CA GLY A 64 -8.48 15.11 10.32
C GLY A 64 -9.22 15.09 11.67
N LEU A 65 -9.53 16.26 12.23
CA LEU A 65 -10.23 16.44 13.49
C LEU A 65 -11.66 16.96 13.25
N SER A 66 -12.55 16.59 14.14
CA SER A 66 -13.86 17.21 14.34
C SER A 66 -13.73 18.34 15.36
N PHE A 67 -14.54 19.37 15.17
CA PHE A 67 -14.59 20.54 16.02
C PHE A 67 -15.94 20.58 16.74
N HIS A 68 -15.92 20.75 18.05
CA HIS A 68 -17.09 21.00 18.87
C HIS A 68 -16.75 22.09 19.89
N ALA A 69 -17.66 23.03 20.14
CA ALA A 69 -17.46 24.08 21.15
C ALA A 69 -18.35 23.80 22.37
N PRO A 70 -17.85 23.06 23.39
CA PRO A 70 -18.60 22.86 24.62
C PRO A 70 -18.71 24.18 25.42
N GLY A 71 -19.77 24.31 26.22
CA GLY A 71 -19.91 25.43 27.15
C GLY A 71 -18.81 25.46 28.21
N ILE A 72 -18.59 26.65 28.79
CA ILE A 72 -17.61 26.90 29.86
C ILE A 72 -18.25 26.48 31.19
N ASP A 73 -18.15 25.20 31.52
CA ASP A 73 -18.57 24.66 32.81
C ASP A 73 -17.45 23.80 33.41
N LYS A 74 -17.35 23.74 34.74
CA LYS A 74 -16.33 22.94 35.44
C LYS A 74 -16.40 21.45 35.06
N ALA A 75 -17.59 20.95 34.75
CA ALA A 75 -17.80 19.59 34.24
C ALA A 75 -17.26 19.35 32.81
N ALA A 76 -16.94 20.42 32.06
CA ALA A 76 -16.34 20.32 30.74
C ALA A 76 -14.88 19.87 30.79
N PHE A 77 -14.17 20.18 31.87
CA PHE A 77 -12.73 20.00 32.04
C PHE A 77 -12.37 18.71 32.80
N SER A 78 -13.07 17.61 32.53
CA SER A 78 -12.72 16.30 33.10
C SER A 78 -11.56 15.66 32.34
N GLN A 79 -10.76 14.83 33.02
CA GLN A 79 -9.59 14.17 32.43
C GLN A 79 -9.93 13.37 31.15
N TRP A 80 -11.12 12.79 31.06
CA TRP A 80 -11.58 12.05 29.87
C TRP A 80 -11.95 12.97 28.70
N ARG A 81 -12.21 14.25 28.97
CA ARG A 81 -12.60 15.24 27.97
C ARG A 81 -11.43 16.01 27.34
N LEU A 82 -10.22 15.85 27.88
CA LEU A 82 -8.98 16.41 27.37
C LEU A 82 -8.43 15.64 26.15
N PRO A 83 -7.55 16.25 25.32
CA PRO A 83 -7.15 17.65 25.33
C PRO A 83 -8.26 18.62 24.88
N LEU A 84 -8.27 19.82 25.46
CA LEU A 84 -9.18 20.92 25.11
C LEU A 84 -8.37 22.18 24.77
N VAL A 85 -8.77 22.89 23.73
CA VAL A 85 -8.20 24.21 23.39
C VAL A 85 -9.06 25.28 24.06
N VAL A 86 -8.45 26.23 24.75
CA VAL A 86 -9.12 27.34 25.43
C VAL A 86 -8.54 28.67 24.97
N GLU A 87 -9.42 29.66 24.82
CA GLU A 87 -9.07 31.05 24.53
C GLU A 87 -9.27 31.87 25.80
N LEU A 88 -8.26 32.68 26.15
CA LEU A 88 -8.29 33.58 27.31
C LEU A 88 -8.74 35.00 26.93
N ARG A 89 -9.11 35.79 27.93
CA ARG A 89 -9.51 37.21 27.78
C ARG A 89 -8.44 38.10 27.15
N ASP A 90 -7.18 37.74 27.27
CA ASP A 90 -6.04 38.44 26.67
C ASP A 90 -5.79 38.06 25.20
N GLY A 91 -6.59 37.13 24.66
CA GLY A 91 -6.48 36.62 23.29
C GLY A 91 -5.50 35.46 23.13
N GLN A 92 -4.91 34.95 24.22
CA GLN A 92 -4.01 33.81 24.15
C GLN A 92 -4.77 32.48 24.03
N LEU A 93 -4.20 31.55 23.25
CA LEU A 93 -4.68 30.18 23.16
C LEU A 93 -3.81 29.24 23.99
N LEU A 94 -4.48 28.40 24.78
CA LEU A 94 -3.84 27.30 25.51
C LEU A 94 -4.48 25.96 25.15
N VAL A 95 -3.69 24.91 25.22
CA VAL A 95 -4.19 23.53 25.16
C VAL A 95 -4.04 22.90 26.54
N ILE A 96 -5.16 22.55 27.15
CA ILE A 96 -5.19 21.80 28.40
C ILE A 96 -4.97 20.32 28.05
N GLU A 97 -3.83 19.75 28.48
CA GLU A 97 -3.47 18.36 28.18
C GLU A 97 -3.84 17.41 29.31
N HIS A 98 -3.58 17.80 30.56
CA HIS A 98 -3.86 16.99 31.74
C HIS A 98 -4.46 17.84 32.85
N ALA A 99 -5.41 17.26 33.59
CA ALA A 99 -5.95 17.83 34.82
C ALA A 99 -5.76 16.80 35.94
N ASN A 100 -5.01 17.15 36.98
CA ASN A 100 -4.95 16.38 38.22
C ASN A 100 -6.15 16.79 39.08
N GLY A 101 -6.81 15.82 39.70
CA GLY A 101 -8.07 16.01 40.44
C GLY A 101 -8.01 16.97 41.65
N GLU A 102 -6.85 17.55 41.94
CA GLU A 102 -6.56 18.41 43.10
C GLU A 102 -6.35 19.90 42.75
N ASP A 103 -6.81 20.35 41.57
CA ASP A 103 -6.79 21.77 41.08
C ASP A 103 -5.58 22.16 40.20
N ALA A 104 -4.62 21.26 39.99
CA ALA A 104 -3.47 21.48 39.10
C ALA A 104 -3.74 21.01 37.66
N VAL A 105 -3.44 21.87 36.68
CA VAL A 105 -3.66 21.61 35.26
C VAL A 105 -2.38 21.86 34.48
N ASP A 106 -1.98 20.91 33.66
CA ASP A 106 -0.85 21.05 32.75
C ASP A 106 -1.36 21.61 31.42
N VAL A 107 -0.88 22.80 31.08
CA VAL A 107 -1.28 23.55 29.88
C VAL A 107 -0.09 23.76 28.95
N PHE A 108 -0.39 23.82 27.66
CA PHE A 108 0.55 24.13 26.60
C PHE A 108 0.19 25.48 25.98
N MET A 109 1.10 26.45 26.01
CA MET A 109 0.85 27.80 25.51
C MET A 109 1.26 27.92 24.04
N ILE A 110 0.39 28.50 23.20
CA ILE A 110 0.63 28.59 21.75
C ILE A 110 1.59 29.73 21.37
N GLU A 111 1.49 30.90 22.04
CA GLU A 111 2.29 32.08 21.68
C GLU A 111 3.75 32.04 22.19
N GLU A 112 4.09 31.20 23.17
CA GLU A 112 5.42 31.13 23.80
C GLU A 112 6.14 29.80 23.50
N GLU A 113 6.48 29.55 22.24
CA GLU A 113 7.26 28.38 21.78
C GLU A 113 6.74 27.00 22.23
N GLY A 114 5.49 26.89 22.67
CA GLY A 114 4.96 25.64 23.19
C GLY A 114 5.44 25.30 24.59
N GLN A 115 5.71 26.31 25.43
CA GLN A 115 6.10 26.06 26.80
C GLN A 115 4.96 25.36 27.56
N ARG A 116 5.30 24.26 28.23
CA ARG A 116 4.39 23.56 29.14
C ARG A 116 4.47 24.24 30.49
N ASN A 117 3.33 24.75 30.96
CA ASN A 117 3.23 25.37 32.26
C ASN A 117 2.20 24.62 33.12
N ARG A 118 2.42 24.62 34.42
CA ARG A 118 1.47 24.08 35.39
C ARG A 118 0.77 25.25 36.04
N LEU A 119 -0.54 25.33 35.85
CA LEU A 119 -1.38 26.40 36.36
C LEU A 119 -2.49 25.82 37.24
N THR A 120 -3.06 26.68 38.07
CA THR A 120 -4.18 26.30 38.93
C THR A 120 -5.50 26.53 38.20
N PHE A 121 -6.40 25.55 38.22
CA PHE A 121 -7.68 25.64 37.50
C PHE A 121 -8.55 26.79 38.01
N SER A 122 -8.46 27.11 39.30
CA SER A 122 -9.12 28.25 39.93
C SER A 122 -8.64 29.62 39.41
N GLU A 123 -7.40 29.74 38.94
CA GLU A 123 -6.85 30.96 38.34
C GLU A 123 -7.19 31.07 36.84
N LEU A 124 -7.30 29.93 36.16
CA LEU A 124 -7.56 29.83 34.72
C LEU A 124 -9.05 30.03 34.38
N LEU A 125 -9.95 29.41 35.13
CA LEU A 125 -11.38 29.38 34.80
C LEU A 125 -12.04 30.78 34.62
N PRO A 126 -11.71 31.80 35.43
CA PRO A 126 -12.24 33.16 35.25
C PRO A 126 -11.78 33.84 33.94
N GLN A 127 -10.64 33.42 33.41
CA GLN A 127 -9.99 34.03 32.26
C GLN A 127 -10.42 33.40 30.93
N ILE A 128 -11.04 32.21 30.94
CA ILE A 128 -11.48 31.51 29.73
C ILE A 128 -12.72 32.20 29.14
N ILE A 129 -12.63 32.56 27.85
CA ILE A 129 -13.73 33.12 27.06
C ILE A 129 -14.30 32.15 26.03
N TYR A 130 -13.52 31.15 25.62
CA TYR A 130 -13.93 30.16 24.62
C TYR A 130 -13.27 28.81 24.85
N VAL A 131 -14.00 27.73 24.54
CA VAL A 131 -13.51 26.34 24.66
C VAL A 131 -13.83 25.58 23.38
N ALA A 132 -12.83 24.89 22.85
CA ALA A 132 -12.95 24.01 21.70
C ALA A 132 -12.46 22.60 22.05
N ALA A 133 -13.33 21.62 21.81
CA ALA A 133 -13.03 20.20 21.84
C ALA A 133 -12.73 19.71 20.42
N LEU A 134 -11.50 19.24 20.24
CA LEU A 134 -11.05 18.65 18.98
C LEU A 134 -10.94 17.13 19.15
N ARG A 135 -11.61 16.37 18.29
CA ARG A 135 -11.62 14.89 18.35
C ARG A 135 -11.34 14.28 16.99
N PRO A 136 -10.65 13.15 16.87
CA PRO A 136 -10.40 12.52 15.58
C PRO A 136 -11.72 12.23 14.83
N LEU A 137 -11.81 12.69 13.58
CA LEU A 137 -13.02 12.60 12.75
C LEU A 137 -13.30 11.18 12.25
N SER A 138 -12.36 10.27 12.43
CA SER A 138 -12.52 8.83 12.22
C SER A 138 -11.79 8.12 13.35
N ALA A 139 -12.44 7.12 13.96
CA ALA A 139 -11.76 6.17 14.83
C ALA A 139 -10.49 5.73 14.09
N LEU A 140 -9.34 5.96 14.72
CA LEU A 140 -7.99 5.60 14.27
C LEU A 140 -8.04 4.70 13.04
N LYS A 141 -7.69 5.25 11.87
CA LYS A 141 -7.52 4.43 10.66
C LYS A 141 -6.50 3.33 11.00
N ASP A 142 -7.09 2.16 11.26
CA ASP A 142 -6.55 0.84 11.49
C ASP A 142 -5.00 0.74 11.35
N SER A 143 -4.36 0.32 12.44
CA SER A 143 -2.93 0.00 12.55
C SER A 143 -2.45 -1.10 11.58
N ARG A 144 -3.33 -1.63 10.71
CA ARG A 144 -2.95 -2.36 9.48
C ARG A 144 -2.29 -1.50 8.40
N VAL A 145 -2.30 -0.16 8.52
CA VAL A 145 -1.68 0.78 7.56
C VAL A 145 -0.23 1.15 7.94
N ASP A 146 0.26 0.77 9.13
CA ASP A 146 1.66 1.03 9.53
C ASP A 146 2.70 0.20 8.75
N ARG A 147 2.24 -0.75 7.94
CA ARG A 147 3.12 -1.41 6.97
C ARG A 147 3.65 -0.43 5.90
N TYR A 148 3.07 0.76 5.73
CA TYR A 148 3.52 1.78 4.75
C TYR A 148 4.71 2.63 5.21
N ILE A 149 5.18 2.51 6.45
CA ILE A 149 6.27 3.33 7.01
C ILE A 149 7.54 2.49 7.30
N SER A 150 7.78 1.41 6.55
CA SER A 150 9.09 0.74 6.60
C SER A 150 10.02 1.33 5.53
N ARG A 151 11.25 1.68 5.92
CA ARG A 151 12.37 1.97 4.99
C ARG A 151 12.41 0.91 3.88
N PHE A 152 12.66 1.35 2.64
CA PHE A 152 12.80 0.50 1.46
C PHE A 152 13.75 -0.68 1.75
N LYS A 153 13.19 -1.88 1.92
CA LYS A 153 13.93 -3.13 2.06
C LYS A 153 13.81 -3.89 0.73
N PRO A 154 14.89 -4.31 0.07
CA PRO A 154 14.83 -5.00 -1.23
C PRO A 154 14.00 -6.30 -1.21
N ASP A 155 13.72 -6.87 -0.04
CA ASP A 155 12.97 -8.13 0.11
C ASP A 155 11.44 -7.98 0.14
N TRP A 156 10.91 -6.75 0.06
CA TRP A 156 9.47 -6.47 0.14
C TRP A 156 8.63 -7.23 -0.91
N MET A 157 9.22 -7.53 -2.08
CA MET A 157 8.56 -8.30 -3.14
C MET A 157 8.45 -9.78 -2.82
N ARG A 158 9.51 -10.41 -2.28
CA ARG A 158 9.47 -11.81 -1.87
C ARG A 158 8.44 -12.02 -0.77
N GLU A 159 8.40 -11.08 0.17
CA GLU A 159 7.46 -11.10 1.28
C GLU A 159 6.01 -10.89 0.82
N LEU A 160 5.77 -10.18 -0.29
CA LEU A 160 4.42 -10.01 -0.83
C LEU A 160 3.91 -11.23 -1.62
N VAL A 161 4.79 -11.92 -2.35
CA VAL A 161 4.44 -13.10 -3.15
C VAL A 161 4.28 -14.36 -2.29
N LEU A 162 5.11 -14.52 -1.26
CA LEU A 162 5.13 -15.74 -0.43
C LEU A 162 4.14 -15.71 0.75
N GLN A 163 3.60 -14.54 1.11
CA GLN A 163 2.79 -14.37 2.33
C GLN A 163 1.32 -14.83 2.16
N ASP A 164 0.83 -14.99 0.93
CA ASP A 164 -0.51 -15.50 0.62
C ASP A 164 -0.45 -16.65 -0.40
N ILE A 165 0.03 -17.84 -0.01
CA ILE A 165 0.01 -19.04 -0.90
C ILE A 165 -1.38 -19.68 -1.03
N ARG A 166 -2.29 -19.41 -0.09
CA ARG A 166 -3.62 -20.03 -0.02
C ARG A 166 -4.49 -19.79 -1.26
N PRO A 167 -4.52 -18.59 -1.86
CA PRO A 167 -5.23 -18.34 -3.11
C PRO A 167 -4.68 -19.14 -4.30
N TYR A 168 -3.39 -19.52 -4.28
CA TYR A 168 -2.74 -20.25 -5.37
C TYR A 168 -2.91 -21.76 -5.30
N LEU A 169 -3.41 -22.30 -4.17
CA LEU A 169 -3.61 -23.74 -3.99
C LEU A 169 -4.47 -24.38 -5.12
N PRO A 170 -5.61 -23.80 -5.55
CA PRO A 170 -6.41 -24.36 -6.64
C PRO A 170 -5.64 -24.40 -7.96
N VAL A 171 -4.80 -23.39 -8.22
CA VAL A 171 -3.96 -23.32 -9.42
C VAL A 171 -2.90 -24.41 -9.39
N MET A 172 -2.26 -24.63 -8.24
CA MET A 172 -1.29 -25.71 -8.07
C MET A 172 -1.93 -27.09 -8.25
N VAL A 173 -3.13 -27.31 -7.72
CA VAL A 173 -3.87 -28.57 -7.91
C VAL A 173 -4.23 -28.77 -9.38
N ALA A 174 -4.73 -27.73 -10.06
CA ALA A 174 -5.03 -27.80 -11.49
C ALA A 174 -3.76 -28.10 -12.31
N ALA A 175 -2.64 -27.43 -12.02
CA ALA A 175 -1.36 -27.67 -12.68
C ALA A 175 -0.86 -29.11 -12.44
N PHE A 176 -1.01 -29.65 -11.22
CA PHE A 176 -0.69 -31.04 -10.92
C PHE A 176 -1.51 -32.01 -11.78
N LEU A 177 -2.83 -31.85 -11.80
CA LEU A 177 -3.71 -32.71 -12.59
C LEU A 177 -3.41 -32.63 -14.09
N ILE A 178 -3.20 -31.42 -14.63
CA ILE A 178 -2.80 -31.24 -16.04
C ILE A 178 -1.51 -32.01 -16.35
N ASN A 179 -0.50 -31.90 -15.48
CA ASN A 179 0.74 -32.61 -15.65
C ASN A 179 0.53 -34.12 -15.59
N VAL A 180 -0.22 -34.65 -14.61
CA VAL A 180 -0.56 -36.07 -14.53
C VAL A 180 -1.30 -36.57 -15.77
N LEU A 181 -2.29 -35.83 -16.26
CA LEU A 181 -3.04 -36.19 -17.47
C LEU A 181 -2.16 -36.16 -18.72
N SER A 182 -1.15 -35.28 -18.78
CA SER A 182 -0.22 -35.23 -19.90
C SER A 182 0.64 -36.50 -20.04
N LEU A 183 0.85 -37.24 -18.95
CA LEU A 183 1.53 -38.54 -19.00
C LEU A 183 0.71 -39.62 -19.68
N ALA A 184 -0.61 -39.46 -19.81
CA ALA A 184 -1.48 -40.44 -20.46
C ALA A 184 -1.04 -40.69 -21.91
N GLY A 185 -0.59 -39.65 -22.64
CA GLY A 185 -0.09 -39.80 -24.01
C GLY A 185 1.21 -40.60 -24.10
N ILE A 186 2.14 -40.38 -23.16
CA ILE A 186 3.42 -41.12 -23.08
C ILE A 186 3.14 -42.59 -22.76
N VAL A 187 2.34 -42.84 -21.74
CA VAL A 187 1.96 -44.20 -21.33
C VAL A 187 1.19 -44.91 -22.44
N PHE A 188 0.30 -44.21 -23.14
CA PHE A 188 -0.41 -44.76 -24.30
C PHE A 188 0.53 -45.19 -25.40
N SER A 189 1.47 -44.33 -25.79
CA SER A 189 2.47 -44.68 -26.80
C SER A 189 3.24 -45.92 -26.38
N MET A 190 3.72 -45.96 -25.14
CA MET A 190 4.43 -47.12 -24.58
C MET A 190 3.58 -48.40 -24.64
N GLN A 191 2.34 -48.36 -24.17
CA GLN A 191 1.45 -49.52 -24.19
C GLN A 191 1.12 -49.95 -25.63
N VAL A 192 0.95 -49.00 -26.55
CA VAL A 192 0.63 -49.30 -27.94
C VAL A 192 1.80 -50.03 -28.60
N TYR A 193 3.01 -49.50 -28.47
CA TYR A 193 4.20 -50.10 -29.07
C TYR A 193 4.62 -51.41 -28.41
N ASP A 194 4.63 -51.47 -27.08
CA ASP A 194 5.17 -52.63 -26.36
C ASP A 194 4.18 -53.79 -26.27
N ARG A 195 2.88 -53.49 -26.28
CA ARG A 195 1.84 -54.49 -25.98
C ARG A 195 0.78 -54.62 -27.07
N VAL A 196 0.21 -53.51 -27.55
CA VAL A 196 -0.94 -53.57 -28.47
C VAL A 196 -0.54 -54.02 -29.87
N ILE A 197 0.55 -53.46 -30.42
CA ILE A 197 1.06 -53.80 -31.74
C ILE A 197 1.52 -55.27 -31.79
N PRO A 198 2.35 -55.77 -30.85
CA PRO A 198 2.77 -57.18 -30.86
C PRO A 198 1.61 -58.16 -30.65
N ALA A 199 0.64 -57.82 -29.78
CA ALA A 199 -0.50 -58.69 -29.49
C ALA A 199 -1.67 -58.53 -30.49
N GLN A 200 -1.59 -57.59 -31.44
CA GLN A 200 -2.63 -57.25 -32.41
C GLN A 200 -4.04 -57.07 -31.78
N SER A 201 -4.09 -56.53 -30.55
CA SER A 201 -5.34 -56.45 -29.77
C SER A 201 -6.08 -55.14 -30.00
N TYR A 202 -6.97 -55.11 -31.00
CA TYR A 202 -7.84 -53.97 -31.28
C TYR A 202 -8.73 -53.53 -30.10
N PRO A 203 -9.33 -54.44 -29.30
CA PRO A 203 -10.14 -54.03 -28.14
C PRO A 203 -9.34 -53.20 -27.13
N THR A 204 -8.09 -53.60 -26.85
CA THR A 204 -7.19 -52.86 -25.94
C THR A 204 -6.84 -51.49 -26.52
N LEU A 205 -6.61 -51.40 -27.83
CA LEU A 205 -6.35 -50.14 -28.53
C LEU A 205 -7.49 -49.15 -28.33
N TYR A 206 -8.74 -49.56 -28.58
CA TYR A 206 -9.91 -48.69 -28.44
C TYR A 206 -10.08 -48.16 -27.02
N VAL A 207 -9.94 -49.03 -26.01
CA VAL A 207 -10.05 -48.63 -24.60
C VAL A 207 -8.97 -47.62 -24.21
N LEU A 208 -7.71 -47.89 -24.58
CA LEU A 208 -6.59 -46.98 -24.29
C LEU A 208 -6.74 -45.64 -25.04
N SER A 209 -7.19 -45.69 -26.29
CA SER A 209 -7.36 -44.49 -27.13
C SER A 209 -8.48 -43.60 -26.58
N PHE A 210 -9.60 -44.20 -26.17
CA PHE A 210 -10.68 -43.48 -25.51
C PHE A 210 -10.23 -42.87 -24.18
N GLY A 211 -9.47 -43.62 -23.38
CA GLY A 211 -8.89 -43.10 -22.13
C GLY A 211 -8.00 -41.88 -22.34
N VAL A 212 -7.11 -41.91 -23.34
CA VAL A 212 -6.28 -40.74 -23.68
C VAL A 212 -7.11 -39.59 -24.22
N LEU A 213 -8.11 -39.86 -25.07
CA LEU A 213 -8.98 -38.81 -25.60
C LEU A 213 -9.67 -38.04 -24.47
N VAL A 214 -10.20 -38.78 -23.47
CA VAL A 214 -10.78 -38.19 -22.26
C VAL A 214 -9.72 -37.42 -21.47
N ALA A 215 -8.53 -37.97 -21.26
CA ALA A 215 -7.45 -37.28 -20.57
C ALA A 215 -7.01 -35.98 -21.28
N VAL A 216 -6.93 -35.97 -22.61
CA VAL A 216 -6.62 -34.77 -23.40
C VAL A 216 -7.71 -33.72 -23.25
N LEU A 217 -8.99 -34.13 -23.32
CA LEU A 217 -10.13 -33.23 -23.17
C LEU A 217 -10.17 -32.59 -21.76
N PHE A 218 -10.00 -33.39 -20.71
CA PHE A 218 -9.92 -32.89 -19.34
C PHE A 218 -8.69 -32.01 -19.12
N GLY A 219 -7.55 -32.39 -19.70
CA GLY A 219 -6.32 -31.60 -19.65
C GLY A 219 -6.50 -30.22 -20.29
N PHE A 220 -7.25 -30.15 -21.40
CA PHE A 220 -7.63 -28.90 -22.05
C PHE A 220 -8.55 -28.04 -21.16
N LEU A 221 -9.63 -28.62 -20.64
CA LEU A 221 -10.57 -27.91 -19.75
C LEU A 221 -9.90 -27.37 -18.48
N LEU A 222 -9.03 -28.17 -17.86
CA LEU A 222 -8.27 -27.75 -16.68
C LEU A 222 -7.28 -26.64 -17.02
N ARG A 223 -6.67 -26.66 -18.21
CA ARG A 223 -5.76 -25.61 -18.66
C ARG A 223 -6.50 -24.28 -18.82
N GLU A 224 -7.67 -24.29 -19.44
CA GLU A 224 -8.52 -23.09 -19.55
C GLU A 224 -8.95 -22.56 -18.17
N ALA A 225 -9.42 -23.45 -17.29
CA ALA A 225 -9.78 -23.07 -15.92
C ALA A 225 -8.59 -22.47 -15.15
N ARG A 226 -7.40 -23.08 -15.29
CA ARG A 226 -6.16 -22.59 -14.67
C ARG A 226 -5.81 -21.18 -15.16
N THR A 227 -5.87 -20.93 -16.47
CA THR A 227 -5.60 -19.61 -17.06
C THR A 227 -6.56 -18.56 -16.51
N HIS A 228 -7.86 -18.86 -16.51
CA HIS A 228 -8.86 -17.92 -15.99
C HIS A 228 -8.65 -17.60 -14.48
N ILE A 229 -8.33 -18.61 -13.67
CA ILE A 229 -8.02 -18.40 -12.25
C ILE A 229 -6.76 -17.54 -12.08
N MET A 230 -5.72 -17.80 -12.88
CA MET A 230 -4.50 -17.00 -12.87
C MET A 230 -4.75 -15.54 -13.28
N ASP A 231 -5.62 -15.29 -14.25
CA ASP A 231 -5.99 -13.92 -14.65
C ASP A 231 -6.70 -13.16 -13.53
N VAL A 232 -7.61 -13.83 -12.81
CA VAL A 232 -8.32 -13.25 -11.67
C VAL A 232 -7.37 -12.97 -10.51
N LEU A 233 -6.45 -13.89 -10.21
CA LEU A 233 -5.43 -13.70 -9.17
C LEU A 233 -4.46 -12.59 -9.57
N GLY A 234 -4.06 -12.53 -10.84
CA GLY A 234 -3.21 -11.49 -11.40
C GLY A 234 -3.82 -10.11 -11.24
N LYS A 235 -5.11 -9.94 -11.61
CA LYS A 235 -5.85 -8.68 -11.40
C LYS A 235 -5.93 -8.26 -9.93
N ARG A 236 -6.10 -9.22 -9.01
CA ARG A 236 -6.14 -8.94 -7.57
C ARG A 236 -4.77 -8.54 -7.01
N ALA A 237 -3.71 -9.22 -7.44
CA ALA A 237 -2.35 -8.84 -7.08
C ALA A 237 -2.01 -7.46 -7.64
N ASP A 238 -2.41 -7.21 -8.88
CA ASP A 238 -2.22 -5.95 -9.56
C ASP A 238 -2.89 -4.77 -8.86
N MET A 239 -4.16 -4.89 -8.43
CA MET A 239 -4.83 -3.85 -7.66
C MET A 239 -4.11 -3.54 -6.34
N ARG A 240 -3.63 -4.56 -5.62
CA ARG A 240 -2.87 -4.37 -4.37
C ARG A 240 -1.54 -3.65 -4.60
N ILE A 241 -0.83 -4.01 -5.66
CA ILE A 241 0.45 -3.40 -6.04
C ILE A 241 0.22 -1.97 -6.52
N SER A 242 -0.80 -1.74 -7.33
CA SER A 242 -1.21 -0.43 -7.84
C SER A 242 -1.52 0.52 -6.68
N ASP A 243 -2.39 0.14 -5.74
CA ASP A 243 -2.69 0.97 -4.55
C ASP A 243 -1.41 1.32 -3.75
N ARG A 244 -0.46 0.39 -3.69
CA ARG A 244 0.82 0.56 -2.97
C ARG A 244 1.77 1.52 -3.70
N VAL A 245 1.91 1.34 -5.02
CA VAL A 245 2.80 2.13 -5.88
C VAL A 245 2.23 3.54 -6.10
N PHE A 246 0.93 3.67 -6.37
CA PHE A 246 0.26 4.98 -6.45
C PHE A 246 0.37 5.75 -5.14
N GLY A 247 0.16 5.08 -4.00
CA GLY A 247 0.36 5.69 -2.68
C GLY A 247 1.80 6.15 -2.41
N HIS A 248 2.79 5.41 -2.91
CA HIS A 248 4.20 5.79 -2.80
C HIS A 248 4.59 6.92 -3.75
N ALA A 249 4.12 6.90 -5.01
CA ALA A 249 4.32 7.96 -5.99
C ALA A 249 3.72 9.29 -5.54
N LEU A 250 2.52 9.25 -4.93
CA LEU A 250 1.87 10.42 -4.32
C LEU A 250 2.68 10.99 -3.14
N ARG A 251 3.41 10.16 -2.39
CA ARG A 251 4.31 10.62 -1.31
C ARG A 251 5.64 11.17 -1.82
N LEU A 252 6.24 10.56 -2.85
CA LEU A 252 7.45 11.08 -3.52
C LEU A 252 7.21 12.46 -4.15
N ARG A 253 6.02 12.68 -4.70
CA ARG A 253 5.55 13.99 -5.18
C ARG A 253 5.58 15.07 -4.09
N ASN A 254 5.54 14.67 -2.81
CA ASN A 254 5.63 15.59 -1.68
C ASN A 254 7.09 15.88 -1.24
N SER A 255 8.09 15.19 -1.79
CA SER A 255 9.51 15.34 -1.40
C SER A 255 10.42 15.90 -2.50
N ALA A 256 10.02 15.87 -3.77
CA ALA A 256 10.67 16.67 -4.81
C ALA A 256 9.76 16.70 -6.04
N ILE A 257 9.26 17.87 -6.44
CA ILE A 257 8.53 18.07 -7.71
C ILE A 257 9.58 18.20 -8.83
N PRO A 258 9.74 17.25 -9.77
CA PRO A 258 10.55 17.47 -10.96
C PRO A 258 9.67 18.08 -12.06
N ARG A 259 10.21 19.09 -12.72
CA ARG A 259 9.55 19.85 -13.80
C ARG A 259 9.49 18.99 -15.08
N SER A 260 8.45 18.17 -15.28
CA SER A 260 7.97 17.73 -16.61
C SER A 260 6.91 16.63 -16.48
N THR A 261 5.72 16.89 -17.01
CA THR A 261 4.63 15.91 -17.18
C THR A 261 5.02 14.71 -18.07
N GLY A 262 6.04 14.86 -18.92
CA GLY A 262 6.51 13.83 -19.86
C GLY A 262 7.33 12.71 -19.22
N SER A 263 8.20 13.02 -18.24
CA SER A 263 8.96 11.98 -17.52
C SER A 263 8.08 11.20 -16.52
N PHE A 264 6.96 11.80 -16.10
CA PHE A 264 5.96 11.15 -15.24
C PHE A 264 5.20 10.06 -15.99
N ILE A 265 4.78 10.33 -17.23
CA ILE A 265 4.11 9.34 -18.08
C ILE A 265 5.05 8.18 -18.43
N SER A 266 6.34 8.44 -18.68
CA SER A 266 7.32 7.38 -18.95
C SER A 266 7.59 6.51 -17.72
N GLN A 267 7.75 7.10 -16.53
CA GLN A 267 7.95 6.35 -15.29
C GLN A 267 6.71 5.52 -14.91
N LEU A 268 5.50 6.04 -15.12
CA LEU A 268 4.27 5.25 -14.96
C LEU A 268 4.20 4.08 -15.94
N ARG A 269 4.61 4.29 -17.19
CA ARG A 269 4.64 3.24 -18.21
C ARG A 269 5.69 2.16 -17.91
N GLU A 270 6.83 2.55 -17.35
CA GLU A 270 7.86 1.61 -16.89
C GLU A 270 7.37 0.79 -15.69
N LEU A 271 6.65 1.40 -14.75
CA LEU A 271 6.02 0.69 -13.62
C LEU A 271 4.93 -0.27 -14.08
N GLU A 272 4.14 0.13 -15.08
CA GLU A 272 3.14 -0.72 -15.74
C GLU A 272 3.78 -1.92 -16.45
N GLN A 273 4.91 -1.72 -17.12
CA GLN A 273 5.66 -2.80 -17.78
C GLN A 273 6.28 -3.79 -16.77
N ILE A 274 6.83 -3.28 -15.67
CA ILE A 274 7.38 -4.12 -14.59
C ILE A 274 6.24 -4.93 -13.95
N ARG A 275 5.07 -4.32 -13.76
CA ARG A 275 3.85 -4.95 -13.24
C ARG A 275 3.33 -6.06 -14.14
N GLU A 276 3.24 -5.84 -15.45
CA GLU A 276 2.86 -6.88 -16.41
C GLU A 276 3.85 -8.05 -16.42
N MET A 277 5.16 -7.77 -16.38
CA MET A 277 6.22 -8.78 -16.37
C MET A 277 6.24 -9.62 -15.08
N ILE A 278 5.95 -9.01 -13.93
CA ILE A 278 5.95 -9.73 -12.64
C ILE A 278 4.66 -10.56 -12.47
N THR A 279 3.52 -10.04 -12.92
CA THR A 279 2.22 -10.60 -12.55
C THR A 279 1.81 -11.79 -13.42
N SER A 280 2.13 -11.81 -14.72
CA SER A 280 1.67 -12.90 -15.60
C SER A 280 2.73 -13.98 -15.87
N SER A 281 3.95 -13.60 -16.26
CA SER A 281 4.96 -14.57 -16.74
C SER A 281 5.76 -15.20 -15.60
N THR A 282 6.14 -14.40 -14.60
CA THR A 282 6.94 -14.88 -13.46
C THR A 282 6.12 -15.81 -12.57
N LEU A 283 4.86 -15.47 -12.32
CA LEU A 283 3.97 -16.23 -11.45
C LEU A 283 3.62 -17.61 -12.06
N ALA A 284 3.36 -17.66 -13.36
CA ALA A 284 3.16 -18.92 -14.08
C ALA A 284 4.41 -19.82 -13.99
N THR A 285 5.59 -19.23 -14.21
CA THR A 285 6.88 -19.94 -14.14
C THR A 285 7.12 -20.52 -12.75
N ILE A 286 6.85 -19.77 -11.67
CA ILE A 286 7.00 -20.24 -10.29
C ILE A 286 6.05 -21.42 -10.01
N VAL A 287 4.81 -21.35 -10.50
CA VAL A 287 3.84 -22.45 -10.35
C VAL A 287 4.26 -23.68 -11.16
N ASP A 288 4.86 -23.52 -12.34
CA ASP A 288 5.28 -24.63 -13.20
C ASP A 288 6.60 -25.29 -12.75
N LEU A 289 7.49 -24.55 -12.08
CA LEU A 289 8.79 -25.01 -11.62
C LEU A 289 8.77 -26.32 -10.79
N PRO A 290 7.90 -26.53 -9.78
CA PRO A 290 7.84 -27.81 -9.06
C PRO A 290 7.46 -28.99 -9.97
N PHE A 291 6.66 -28.75 -11.01
CA PHE A 291 6.24 -29.80 -11.93
C PHE A 291 7.34 -30.20 -12.92
N PHE A 292 8.29 -29.31 -13.21
CA PHE A 292 9.50 -29.68 -13.94
C PHE A 292 10.27 -30.80 -13.22
N PHE A 293 10.46 -30.68 -11.91
CA PHE A 293 11.12 -31.72 -11.11
C PHE A 293 10.31 -33.03 -11.08
N LEU A 294 8.99 -32.93 -10.97
CA LEU A 294 8.10 -34.10 -11.08
C LEU A 294 8.31 -34.81 -12.43
N PHE A 295 8.32 -34.08 -13.54
CA PHE A 295 8.54 -34.63 -14.87
C PHE A 295 9.92 -35.28 -15.00
N MET A 296 10.95 -34.68 -14.40
CA MET A 296 12.31 -35.24 -14.39
C MET A 296 12.36 -36.57 -13.63
N ILE A 297 11.66 -36.69 -12.50
CA ILE A 297 11.53 -37.96 -11.75
C ILE A 297 10.83 -39.01 -12.61
N VAL A 298 9.71 -38.66 -13.24
CA VAL A 298 8.98 -39.63 -14.07
C VAL A 298 9.80 -40.05 -15.30
N LEU A 299 10.48 -39.12 -15.95
CA LEU A 299 11.37 -39.42 -17.07
C LEU A 299 12.53 -40.34 -16.64
N ALA A 300 13.08 -40.14 -15.44
CA ALA A 300 14.10 -41.02 -14.85
C ALA A 300 13.59 -42.44 -14.61
N VAL A 301 12.31 -42.62 -14.27
CA VAL A 301 11.69 -43.94 -14.09
C VAL A 301 11.39 -44.60 -15.44
N ILE A 302 10.86 -43.86 -16.41
CA ILE A 302 10.45 -44.41 -17.72
C ILE A 302 11.66 -44.68 -18.62
N ALA A 303 12.63 -43.77 -18.67
CA ALA A 303 13.79 -43.85 -19.54
C ALA A 303 15.07 -43.34 -18.85
N PRO A 304 15.64 -44.11 -17.91
CA PRO A 304 16.82 -43.68 -17.13
C PRO A 304 18.00 -43.17 -17.98
N PRO A 305 18.37 -43.82 -19.11
CA PRO A 305 19.46 -43.35 -19.95
C PRO A 305 19.18 -42.03 -20.67
N LEU A 306 17.92 -41.62 -20.82
CA LEU A 306 17.53 -40.37 -21.48
C LEU A 306 17.25 -39.24 -20.49
N ALA A 307 17.11 -39.58 -19.20
CA ALA A 307 16.69 -38.64 -18.17
C ALA A 307 17.67 -37.49 -17.92
N TRP A 308 18.97 -37.68 -18.19
CA TRP A 308 19.99 -36.63 -18.07
C TRP A 308 19.91 -35.57 -19.18
N ILE A 309 19.23 -35.85 -20.28
CA ILE A 309 19.11 -34.91 -21.41
C ILE A 309 18.31 -33.69 -20.97
N ALA A 310 17.18 -33.87 -20.29
CA ALA A 310 16.31 -32.78 -19.83
C ALA A 310 17.02 -31.73 -18.94
N PRO A 311 17.75 -32.09 -17.86
CA PRO A 311 18.48 -31.11 -17.05
C PRO A 311 19.64 -30.46 -17.80
N VAL A 312 20.34 -31.19 -18.68
CA VAL A 312 21.40 -30.61 -19.52
C VAL A 312 20.83 -29.59 -20.50
N SER A 313 19.70 -29.89 -21.14
CA SER A 313 19.00 -28.95 -22.01
C SER A 313 18.54 -27.70 -21.26
N ALA A 314 17.98 -27.86 -20.05
CA ALA A 314 17.59 -26.74 -19.21
C ALA A 314 18.80 -25.85 -18.84
N LEU A 315 19.92 -26.46 -18.47
CA LEU A 315 21.16 -25.75 -18.15
C LEU A 315 21.69 -24.96 -19.37
N LEU A 316 21.73 -25.59 -20.55
CA LEU A 316 22.16 -24.96 -21.80
C LEU A 316 21.23 -23.82 -22.24
N MET A 317 19.93 -23.89 -21.90
CA MET A 317 18.98 -22.82 -22.20
C MET A 317 19.18 -21.58 -21.31
N ILE A 318 19.51 -21.79 -20.03
CA ILE A 318 19.64 -20.69 -19.04
C ILE A 318 21.01 -20.02 -19.11
N LEU A 319 22.09 -20.79 -19.32
CA LEU A 319 23.47 -20.32 -19.28
C LEU A 319 23.75 -19.08 -20.16
N PRO A 320 23.35 -19.05 -21.45
CA PRO A 320 23.60 -17.91 -22.33
C PRO A 320 22.87 -16.65 -21.87
N GLY A 321 21.63 -16.79 -21.37
CA GLY A 321 20.83 -15.66 -20.88
C GLY A 321 21.47 -14.98 -19.67
N VAL A 322 21.94 -15.77 -18.70
CA VAL A 322 22.63 -15.26 -17.51
C VAL A 322 23.99 -14.66 -17.87
N ALA A 323 24.73 -15.30 -18.77
CA ALA A 323 26.04 -14.81 -19.23
C ALA A 323 25.92 -13.46 -19.94
N LEU A 324 24.91 -13.29 -20.81
CA LEU A 324 24.63 -12.02 -21.47
C LEU A 324 24.23 -10.96 -20.44
N GLN A 325 23.29 -11.25 -19.54
CA GLN A 325 22.83 -10.28 -18.54
C GLN A 325 23.97 -9.75 -17.64
N LYS A 326 24.91 -10.63 -17.25
CA LYS A 326 26.10 -10.26 -16.47
C LYS A 326 27.01 -9.26 -17.22
N ASN A 327 27.15 -9.43 -18.54
CA ASN A 327 28.00 -8.55 -19.35
C ASN A 327 27.42 -7.12 -19.45
N TRP A 328 26.08 -7.00 -19.55
CA TRP A 328 25.39 -5.70 -19.63
C TRP A 328 25.43 -4.90 -18.32
N LEU A 329 25.49 -5.55 -17.15
CA LEU A 329 25.68 -4.85 -15.86
C LEU A 329 27.14 -4.39 -15.63
N SER A 330 28.10 -4.97 -16.36
CA SER A 330 29.53 -4.70 -16.17
C SER A 330 30.10 -3.62 -17.09
N SER A 331 29.35 -3.16 -18.10
CA SER A 331 29.78 -2.09 -19.00
C SER A 331 29.58 -0.72 -18.34
N PRO A 332 30.66 0.05 -18.06
CA PRO A 332 30.52 1.40 -17.50
C PRO A 332 29.83 2.28 -18.53
N THR A 333 28.63 2.76 -18.20
CA THR A 333 27.93 3.78 -18.99
C THR A 333 28.80 5.03 -19.06
N ARG A 334 29.44 5.29 -20.21
CA ARG A 334 30.13 6.56 -20.48
C ARG A 334 29.11 7.70 -20.40
N PRO A 335 29.35 8.76 -19.61
CA PRO A 335 28.41 9.87 -19.51
C PRO A 335 28.31 10.62 -20.86
N PRO A 336 27.14 11.20 -21.18
CA PRO A 336 26.93 11.88 -22.45
C PRO A 336 27.84 13.11 -22.56
N THR A 337 28.60 13.17 -23.65
CA THR A 337 29.46 14.30 -24.02
C THR A 337 28.62 15.56 -24.22
N LYS A 338 28.83 16.57 -23.36
CA LYS A 338 28.26 17.92 -23.52
C LYS A 338 28.67 18.48 -24.89
N ARG A 339 27.74 18.53 -25.85
CA ARG A 339 27.89 19.35 -27.07
C ARG A 339 27.89 20.82 -26.66
N ARG A 340 29.05 21.45 -26.78
CA ARG A 340 29.29 22.88 -26.58
C ARG A 340 28.70 23.62 -27.78
N TYR A 341 27.60 24.35 -27.59
CA TYR A 341 27.12 25.32 -28.58
C TYR A 341 28.13 26.46 -28.65
N VAL A 342 28.84 26.56 -29.77
CA VAL A 342 29.66 27.71 -30.11
C VAL A 342 28.73 28.72 -30.78
N MET A 343 28.41 29.81 -30.09
CA MET A 343 27.90 31.03 -30.72
C MET A 343 28.98 31.51 -31.69
N ARG A 344 28.63 31.60 -32.98
CA ARG A 344 29.41 32.33 -33.96
C ARG A 344 28.65 33.61 -34.26
N SER A 345 29.28 34.72 -33.89
CA SER A 345 28.97 36.11 -34.22
C SER A 345 28.83 36.35 -35.71
#